data_AF-A0A958Y9T6-F1
#
_entry.id   AF-A0A958Y9T6-F1
#
_cell.length_a   1.000
_cell.length_b   1.000
_cell.length_c   1.000
_cell.angle_alpha   90.00
_cell.angle_beta   90.00
_cell.angle_gamma   90.00
#
_symmetry.space_group_name_H-M   'P 1'
#
loop_
_entity.id
_entity.type
_entity.pdbx_description
1 polymer ?
#
loop_
_entity_poly.entity_id
_entity_poly.type
_entity_poly.pdbx_seq_one_letter_code
_entity_poly.pdbx_strand_id
1 'polypeptide(L)'
;ELKTIMEPLFEKHMDDIMSGYFSKTMMEDWANDDVNLLTWRAATAETTFEKTTATSDHIKEQEYFDNGVLMIAFVKAGVELAYETMTSAGIIEESAYYESLHELPLIANTIARKKLYEMNRVISDTAEYGCYLFDHAAKPLLKDFMKTVSPEVIGKPFAKSNTVDNLELIKVNEAIRSHSIETVGKKLRSAMKAMKTIKTDVAKETILS
;
A
#
# COMPACT_ATOMS: atom_id res chain seq x y z
N GLU A 1 -6.98 -14.73 -6.46
CA GLU A 1 -5.67 -15.11 -7.03
C GLU A 1 -4.53 -14.38 -6.36
N LEU A 2 -4.40 -13.05 -6.49
CA LEU A 2 -3.33 -12.27 -5.83
C LEU A 2 -3.18 -12.58 -4.34
N LYS A 3 -4.29 -12.58 -3.57
CA LYS A 3 -4.25 -12.94 -2.14
C LYS A 3 -3.64 -14.32 -1.92
N THR A 4 -4.15 -15.34 -2.63
CA THR A 4 -3.67 -16.72 -2.56
C THR A 4 -2.17 -16.86 -2.89
N ILE A 5 -1.67 -16.10 -3.87
CA ILE A 5 -0.25 -16.16 -4.25
C ILE A 5 0.63 -15.50 -3.19
N MET A 6 0.21 -14.35 -2.67
CA MET A 6 1.04 -13.53 -1.78
C MET A 6 0.89 -13.88 -0.30
N GLU A 7 -0.18 -14.57 0.11
CA GLU A 7 -0.48 -14.93 1.50
C GLU A 7 0.73 -15.54 2.24
N PRO A 8 1.44 -16.55 1.71
CA PRO A 8 2.61 -17.11 2.40
C PRO A 8 3.74 -16.09 2.61
N LEU A 9 3.86 -15.10 1.71
CA LEU A 9 4.86 -14.05 1.86
C LEU A 9 4.46 -13.05 2.96
N PHE A 10 3.19 -12.68 3.04
CA PHE A 10 2.70 -11.80 4.11
C PHE A 10 2.82 -12.48 5.48
N GLU A 11 2.42 -13.75 5.59
CA GLU A 11 2.59 -14.55 6.80
C GLU A 11 4.06 -14.62 7.23
N LYS A 12 4.96 -14.95 6.30
CA LYS A 12 6.40 -14.98 6.58
C LYS A 12 6.92 -13.64 7.10
N HIS A 13 6.52 -12.53 6.49
CA HIS A 13 6.94 -11.20 6.95
C HIS A 13 6.45 -10.91 8.37
N MET A 14 5.20 -11.25 8.68
CA MET A 14 4.66 -11.08 10.03
C MET A 14 5.38 -11.98 11.05
N ASP A 15 5.67 -13.23 10.70
CA ASP A 15 6.42 -14.17 11.54
C ASP A 15 7.85 -13.68 11.82
N ASP A 16 8.54 -13.16 10.80
CA ASP A 16 9.87 -12.58 10.95
C ASP A 16 9.86 -11.32 11.84
N ILE A 17 8.79 -10.52 11.77
CA ILE A 17 8.58 -9.36 12.64
C ILE A 17 8.33 -9.81 14.08
N MET A 18 7.39 -10.74 14.31
CA MET A 18 7.00 -11.21 15.64
C MET A 18 8.10 -11.98 16.35
N SER A 19 8.92 -12.72 15.60
CA SER A 19 10.08 -13.44 16.15
C SER A 19 11.29 -12.54 16.43
N GLY A 20 11.28 -11.30 15.94
CA GLY A 20 12.43 -10.39 15.99
C GLY A 20 13.53 -10.71 14.98
N TYR A 21 13.31 -11.66 14.08
CA TYR A 21 14.27 -11.98 13.01
C TYR A 21 14.46 -10.79 12.06
N PHE A 22 13.37 -10.12 11.68
CA PHE A 22 13.42 -8.93 10.83
C PHE A 22 14.33 -7.85 11.42
N SER A 23 14.07 -7.43 12.68
CA SER A 23 14.84 -6.37 13.32
C SER A 23 16.30 -6.78 13.53
N LYS A 24 16.56 -8.03 13.90
CA LYS A 24 17.92 -8.55 14.04
C LYS A 24 18.71 -8.43 12.73
N THR A 25 18.18 -8.94 11.62
CA THR A 25 18.88 -8.91 10.32
C THR A 25 19.10 -7.50 9.79
N MET A 26 18.14 -6.61 9.99
CA MET A 26 18.29 -5.19 9.66
C MET A 26 19.41 -4.54 10.49
N MET A 27 19.46 -4.79 11.81
CA MET A 27 20.51 -4.25 12.67
C MET A 27 21.90 -4.81 12.34
N GLU A 28 21.98 -6.05 11.84
CA GLU A 28 23.22 -6.61 11.29
C GLU A 28 23.69 -5.84 10.05
N ASP A 29 22.77 -5.39 9.19
CA ASP A 29 23.11 -4.53 8.05
C ASP A 29 23.58 -3.14 8.49
N TRP A 30 22.92 -2.55 9.49
CA TRP A 30 23.33 -1.28 10.08
C TRP A 30 24.73 -1.33 10.69
N ALA A 31 25.05 -2.44 11.37
CA ALA A 31 26.39 -2.69 11.90
C ALA A 31 27.45 -2.90 10.80
N ASN A 32 27.00 -3.15 9.57
CA ASN A 32 27.82 -3.33 8.38
C ASN A 32 27.67 -2.14 7.41
N ASP A 33 27.53 -0.92 7.95
CA ASP A 33 27.49 0.33 7.20
C ASP A 33 26.38 0.38 6.13
N ASP A 34 25.21 -0.18 6.43
CA ASP A 34 24.00 -0.15 5.57
C ASP A 34 24.22 -0.73 4.17
N VAL A 35 25.16 -1.67 4.01
CA VAL A 35 25.59 -2.18 2.70
C VAL A 35 24.40 -2.71 1.87
N ASN A 36 23.50 -3.48 2.46
CA ASN A 36 22.35 -4.00 1.71
C ASN A 36 21.36 -2.88 1.38
N LEU A 37 20.99 -2.05 2.37
CA LEU A 37 20.09 -0.92 2.17
C LEU A 37 20.56 -0.01 1.03
N LEU A 38 21.83 0.41 1.06
CA LEU A 38 22.42 1.30 0.07
C LEU A 38 22.52 0.64 -1.31
N THR A 39 22.87 -0.65 -1.35
CA THR A 39 22.94 -1.41 -2.62
C THR A 39 21.56 -1.52 -3.27
N TRP A 40 20.52 -1.84 -2.50
CA TRP A 40 19.15 -1.95 -3.00
C TRP A 40 18.56 -0.60 -3.40
N ARG A 41 18.88 0.47 -2.66
CA ARG A 41 18.53 1.85 -3.03
C ARG A 41 19.15 2.25 -4.36
N ALA A 42 20.43 1.96 -4.56
CA ALA A 42 21.12 2.21 -5.83
C ALA A 42 20.50 1.40 -6.98
N ALA A 43 20.21 0.11 -6.77
CA ALA A 43 19.57 -0.73 -7.77
C ALA A 43 18.16 -0.23 -8.15
N THR A 44 17.40 0.28 -7.17
CA THR A 44 16.06 0.84 -7.40
C THR A 44 16.10 2.10 -8.26
N ALA A 45 17.08 2.98 -8.03
CA ALA A 45 17.32 4.17 -8.84
C ALA A 45 17.66 3.84 -10.31
N GLU A 46 18.19 2.65 -10.56
CA GLU A 46 18.56 2.18 -11.89
C GLU A 46 17.40 1.54 -12.67
N THR A 47 16.24 1.32 -12.03
CA THR A 47 15.09 0.69 -12.70
C THR A 47 14.49 1.54 -13.82
N THR A 48 13.90 0.88 -14.82
CA THR A 48 13.23 1.56 -15.92
C THR A 48 12.12 2.49 -15.42
N PHE A 49 11.32 2.06 -14.44
CA PHE A 49 10.27 2.89 -13.86
C PHE A 49 10.83 4.21 -13.30
N GLU A 50 11.93 4.14 -12.56
CA GLU A 50 12.53 5.32 -11.94
C GLU A 50 13.14 6.27 -12.98
N LYS A 51 13.72 5.73 -14.05
CA LYS A 51 14.34 6.51 -15.14
C LYS A 51 13.37 7.00 -16.22
N THR A 52 12.15 6.46 -16.31
CA THR A 52 11.19 6.83 -17.35
C THR A 52 10.73 8.28 -17.19
N THR A 53 10.88 9.12 -18.21
CA THR A 53 10.37 10.50 -18.15
C THR A 53 8.85 10.52 -17.99
N ALA A 54 8.32 11.38 -17.11
CA ALA A 54 6.89 11.56 -16.99
C ALA A 54 6.29 12.09 -18.31
N THR A 55 5.14 11.57 -18.71
CA THR A 55 4.42 12.11 -19.87
C THR A 55 3.92 13.54 -19.59
N SER A 56 3.89 14.36 -20.64
CA SER A 56 3.20 15.65 -20.63
C SER A 56 1.71 15.53 -20.92
N ASP A 57 1.26 14.35 -21.35
CA ASP A 57 -0.13 14.11 -21.70
C ASP A 57 -1.02 14.20 -20.47
N HIS A 58 -2.16 14.86 -20.63
CA HIS A 58 -3.17 14.90 -19.58
C HIS A 58 -3.92 13.57 -19.54
N ILE A 59 -3.79 12.86 -18.42
CA ILE A 59 -4.53 11.63 -18.13
C ILE A 59 -5.72 12.02 -17.25
N LYS A 60 -6.94 11.71 -17.69
CA LYS A 60 -8.15 11.99 -16.90
C LYS A 60 -8.23 11.05 -15.70
N GLU A 61 -8.91 11.50 -14.65
CA GLU A 61 -9.12 10.70 -13.42
C GLU A 61 -9.65 9.29 -13.73
N GLN A 62 -10.70 9.19 -14.55
CA GLN A 62 -11.31 7.91 -14.90
C GLN A 62 -10.35 6.98 -15.65
N GLU A 63 -9.41 7.52 -16.43
CA GLU A 63 -8.44 6.71 -17.17
C GLU A 63 -7.46 5.97 -16.24
N TYR A 64 -7.17 6.52 -15.05
CA TYR A 64 -6.38 5.80 -14.04
C TYR A 64 -7.12 4.55 -13.53
N PHE A 65 -8.44 4.62 -13.36
CA PHE A 65 -9.24 3.49 -12.91
C PHE A 65 -9.47 2.48 -14.04
N ASP A 66 -9.85 2.96 -15.22
CA ASP A 66 -10.19 2.11 -16.38
C ASP A 66 -8.97 1.34 -16.90
N ASN A 67 -7.81 1.99 -16.94
CA ASN A 67 -6.55 1.37 -17.39
C ASN A 67 -5.79 0.68 -16.25
N GLY A 68 -6.23 0.82 -14.99
CA GLY A 68 -5.50 0.42 -13.79
C GLY A 68 -6.19 -0.67 -12.97
N VAL A 69 -7.07 -1.49 -13.56
CA VAL A 69 -7.82 -2.53 -12.84
C VAL A 69 -6.92 -3.44 -12.00
N LEU A 70 -5.78 -3.85 -12.55
CA LEU A 70 -4.80 -4.65 -11.84
C LEU A 70 -4.18 -3.90 -10.64
N MET A 71 -3.93 -2.60 -10.76
CA MET A 71 -3.42 -1.78 -9.65
C MET A 71 -4.44 -1.71 -8.51
N ILE A 72 -5.72 -1.55 -8.83
CA ILE A 72 -6.82 -1.58 -7.85
C ILE A 72 -6.87 -2.94 -7.15
N ALA A 73 -6.72 -4.04 -7.91
CA ALA A 73 -6.69 -5.38 -7.35
C ALA A 73 -5.47 -5.61 -6.43
N PHE A 74 -4.29 -5.09 -6.77
CA PHE A 74 -3.11 -5.11 -5.91
C PHE A 74 -3.33 -4.35 -4.61
N VAL A 75 -3.91 -3.14 -4.67
CA VAL A 75 -4.25 -2.36 -3.48
C VAL A 75 -5.20 -3.15 -2.58
N LYS A 76 -6.30 -3.68 -3.13
CA LYS A 76 -7.27 -4.48 -2.37
C LYS A 76 -6.60 -5.69 -1.72
N ALA A 77 -5.89 -6.50 -2.52
CA ALA A 77 -5.29 -7.74 -2.05
C ALA A 77 -4.21 -7.49 -0.99
N GLY A 78 -3.32 -6.52 -1.21
CA GLY A 78 -2.22 -6.21 -0.30
C GLY A 78 -2.71 -5.63 1.03
N VAL A 79 -3.68 -4.71 1.00
CA VAL A 79 -4.27 -4.13 2.22
C VAL A 79 -5.03 -5.18 3.01
N GLU A 80 -5.87 -5.99 2.36
CA GLU A 80 -6.60 -7.06 3.05
C GLU A 80 -5.64 -8.09 3.66
N LEU A 81 -4.63 -8.54 2.91
CA LEU A 81 -3.64 -9.49 3.44
C LEU A 81 -2.85 -8.92 4.62
N ALA A 82 -2.38 -7.67 4.54
CA ALA A 82 -1.69 -7.02 5.66
C ALA A 82 -2.58 -7.00 6.90
N TYR A 83 -3.83 -6.57 6.75
CA TYR A 83 -4.81 -6.51 7.83
C TYR A 83 -5.13 -7.89 8.42
N GLU A 84 -5.42 -8.88 7.57
CA GLU A 84 -5.76 -10.25 7.97
C GLU A 84 -4.59 -10.93 8.68
N THR A 85 -3.38 -10.72 8.19
CA THR A 85 -2.16 -11.31 8.78
C THR A 85 -1.87 -10.68 10.14
N MET A 86 -1.95 -9.34 10.25
CA MET A 86 -1.79 -8.64 11.53
C MET A 86 -2.82 -9.09 12.56
N THR A 87 -4.10 -9.16 12.17
CA THR A 87 -5.19 -9.57 13.08
C THR A 87 -5.06 -11.02 13.51
N SER A 88 -4.65 -11.91 12.61
CA SER A 88 -4.36 -13.31 12.92
C SER A 88 -3.19 -13.48 13.89
N ALA A 89 -2.21 -12.57 13.85
CA ALA A 89 -1.09 -12.52 14.80
C ALA A 89 -1.47 -11.89 16.16
N GLY A 90 -2.73 -11.49 16.35
CA GLY A 90 -3.25 -10.92 17.61
C GLY A 90 -3.23 -9.40 17.70
N ILE A 91 -2.89 -8.69 16.62
CA ILE A 91 -3.01 -7.23 16.56
C ILE A 91 -4.49 -6.85 16.45
N ILE A 92 -4.94 -5.85 17.21
CA ILE A 92 -6.35 -5.43 17.19
C ILE A 92 -6.73 -4.82 15.84
N GLU A 93 -7.99 -5.00 15.44
CA GLU A 93 -8.49 -4.57 14.13
C GLU A 93 -8.31 -3.08 13.87
N GLU A 94 -8.52 -2.22 14.88
CA GLU A 94 -8.32 -0.79 14.74
C GLU A 94 -6.85 -0.44 14.43
N SER A 95 -5.89 -1.07 15.11
CA SER A 95 -4.45 -0.89 14.83
C SER A 95 -4.10 -1.39 13.44
N ALA A 96 -4.54 -2.60 13.08
CA ALA A 96 -4.30 -3.15 11.75
C ALA A 96 -4.87 -2.25 10.64
N TYR A 97 -6.01 -1.59 10.86
CA TYR A 97 -6.58 -0.62 9.91
C TYR A 97 -5.71 0.65 9.79
N TYR A 98 -5.26 1.21 10.92
CA TYR A 98 -4.43 2.42 10.93
C TYR A 98 -3.08 2.18 10.23
N GLU A 99 -2.42 1.05 10.51
CA GLU A 99 -1.11 0.69 9.96
C GLU A 99 -1.19 0.07 8.54
N SER A 100 -2.37 0.09 7.89
CA SER A 100 -2.54 -0.40 6.51
C SER A 100 -3.35 0.56 5.64
N LEU A 101 -4.68 0.42 5.61
CA LEU A 101 -5.55 1.17 4.70
C LEU A 101 -5.56 2.68 4.99
N HIS A 102 -5.40 3.09 6.26
CA HIS A 102 -5.44 4.50 6.61
C HIS A 102 -4.24 5.30 6.08
N GLU A 103 -3.04 4.73 6.13
CA GLU A 103 -1.80 5.39 5.72
C GLU A 103 -1.52 5.32 4.23
N LEU A 104 -2.10 4.33 3.54
CA LEU A 104 -1.86 4.11 2.11
C LEU A 104 -1.98 5.37 1.24
N PRO A 105 -2.98 6.27 1.41
CA PRO A 105 -3.04 7.50 0.63
C PRO A 105 -1.84 8.42 0.82
N LEU A 106 -1.23 8.47 2.01
CA LEU A 106 -0.06 9.30 2.28
C LEU A 106 1.18 8.78 1.55
N ILE A 107 1.39 7.45 1.55
CA ILE A 107 2.47 6.82 0.79
C ILE A 107 2.23 6.94 -0.73
N ALA A 108 0.99 6.78 -1.18
CA ALA A 108 0.65 6.99 -2.59
C ALA A 108 1.00 8.43 -3.05
N ASN A 109 0.80 9.43 -2.19
CA ASN A 109 1.15 10.82 -2.48
C ASN A 109 2.66 11.03 -2.65
N THR A 110 3.53 10.31 -1.92
CA THR A 110 4.98 10.42 -2.12
C THR A 110 5.38 9.87 -3.49
N ILE A 111 4.81 8.74 -3.90
CA ILE A 111 5.04 8.13 -5.22
C ILE A 111 4.54 9.06 -6.34
N ALA A 112 3.36 9.66 -6.18
CA ALA A 112 2.84 10.62 -7.14
C ALA A 112 3.75 11.84 -7.29
N ARG A 113 4.44 12.25 -6.22
CA ARG A 113 5.33 13.42 -6.22
C ARG A 113 6.64 13.17 -6.95
N LYS A 114 7.41 12.14 -6.56
CA LYS A 114 8.66 11.74 -7.28
C LYS A 114 8.96 10.23 -7.14
N LYS A 115 8.01 9.39 -7.55
CA LYS A 115 8.18 7.95 -7.73
C LYS A 115 8.72 7.22 -6.49
N LEU A 116 9.42 6.10 -6.68
CA LEU A 116 9.93 5.29 -5.57
C LEU A 116 11.05 6.01 -4.83
N TYR A 117 11.81 6.88 -5.50
CA TYR A 117 12.81 7.72 -4.84
C TYR A 117 12.21 8.56 -3.70
N GLU A 118 11.13 9.31 -3.96
CA GLU A 118 10.54 10.14 -2.91
C GLU A 118 9.93 9.30 -1.80
N MET A 119 9.29 8.17 -2.12
CA MET A 119 8.78 7.26 -1.11
C MET A 119 9.89 6.80 -0.17
N ASN A 120 10.95 6.21 -0.72
CA ASN A 120 12.06 5.64 0.05
C ASN A 120 12.86 6.73 0.80
N ARG A 121 12.91 7.95 0.27
CA ARG A 121 13.54 9.10 0.95
C ARG A 121 12.70 9.66 2.11
N VAL A 122 11.38 9.51 2.08
CA VAL A 122 10.46 10.10 3.08
C VAL A 122 10.24 9.17 4.27
N ILE A 123 10.23 7.86 4.03
CA ILE A 123 10.08 6.85 5.10
C ILE A 123 11.39 6.66 5.87
N SER A 124 11.33 5.96 7.01
CA SER A 124 12.54 5.63 7.79
C SER A 124 13.38 4.55 7.11
N ASP A 125 14.67 4.46 7.45
CA ASP A 125 15.55 3.39 6.93
C ASP A 125 15.02 1.99 7.26
N THR A 126 14.34 1.81 8.40
CA THR A 126 13.64 0.56 8.75
C THR A 126 12.53 0.23 7.77
N ALA A 127 11.71 1.21 7.41
CA ALA A 127 10.62 1.03 6.46
C ALA A 127 11.17 0.79 5.04
N GLU A 128 12.21 1.50 4.63
CA GLU A 128 12.86 1.30 3.34
C GLU A 128 13.51 -0.10 3.24
N TYR A 129 14.22 -0.54 4.28
CA TYR A 129 14.80 -1.87 4.35
C TYR A 129 13.73 -2.97 4.23
N GLY A 130 12.65 -2.85 5.01
CA GLY A 130 11.51 -3.76 4.94
C GLY A 130 10.83 -3.76 3.56
N CYS A 131 10.71 -2.60 2.93
CA CYS A 131 10.18 -2.47 1.57
C CYS A 131 11.01 -3.26 0.55
N TYR A 132 12.35 -3.19 0.62
CA TYR A 132 13.22 -3.94 -0.27
C TYR A 132 13.17 -5.45 -0.03
N LEU A 133 13.15 -5.89 1.23
CA LEU A 133 12.98 -7.31 1.55
C LEU A 133 11.70 -7.87 0.92
N PHE A 134 10.59 -7.14 1.06
CA PHE A 134 9.31 -7.54 0.48
C PHE A 134 9.35 -7.51 -1.06
N ASP A 135 9.81 -6.41 -1.66
CA ASP A 135 9.87 -6.23 -3.12
C ASP A 135 10.71 -7.33 -3.81
N HIS A 136 11.88 -7.65 -3.25
CA HIS A 136 12.77 -8.67 -3.80
C HIS A 136 12.19 -10.08 -3.71
N ALA A 137 11.30 -10.36 -2.75
CA ALA A 137 10.59 -11.62 -2.65
C ALA A 137 9.31 -11.65 -3.52
N ALA A 138 8.56 -10.55 -3.55
CA ALA A 138 7.29 -10.43 -4.25
C ALA A 138 7.46 -10.44 -5.77
N LYS A 139 8.48 -9.76 -6.32
CA LYS A 139 8.72 -9.71 -7.77
C LYS A 139 8.91 -11.08 -8.41
N PRO A 140 9.80 -11.97 -7.90
CA PRO A 140 9.91 -13.34 -8.38
C PRO A 140 8.62 -14.15 -8.19
N LEU A 141 7.97 -14.01 -7.03
CA LEU A 141 6.74 -14.73 -6.68
C LEU A 141 5.60 -14.44 -7.67
N LEU A 142 5.46 -13.18 -8.08
CA LEU A 142 4.40 -12.73 -9.00
C LEU A 142 4.78 -12.89 -10.47
N LYS A 143 5.99 -13.35 -10.80
CA LYS A 143 6.49 -13.38 -12.18
C LYS A 143 5.61 -14.19 -13.12
N ASP A 144 5.16 -15.37 -12.69
CA ASP A 144 4.34 -16.23 -13.52
C ASP A 144 2.89 -15.74 -13.62
N PHE A 145 2.35 -15.17 -12.54
CA PHE A 145 1.08 -14.46 -12.57
C PHE A 145 1.11 -13.29 -13.57
N MET A 146 2.15 -12.48 -13.57
CA MET A 146 2.26 -11.35 -14.50
C MET A 146 2.34 -11.77 -15.99
N LYS A 147 2.71 -13.03 -16.29
CA LYS A 147 2.67 -13.55 -17.68
C LYS A 147 1.26 -13.89 -18.15
N THR A 148 0.32 -14.15 -17.24
CA THR A 148 -1.08 -14.47 -17.57
C THR A 148 -1.95 -13.21 -17.64
N VAL A 149 -1.44 -12.08 -17.15
CA VAL A 149 -2.14 -10.79 -17.14
C VAL A 149 -2.35 -10.24 -18.55
N SER A 150 -3.62 -9.93 -18.86
CA SER A 150 -4.02 -9.27 -20.11
C SER A 150 -3.76 -7.76 -20.07
N PRO A 151 -3.40 -7.11 -21.20
CA PRO A 151 -3.38 -5.65 -21.30
C PRO A 151 -4.73 -4.96 -21.02
N GLU A 152 -5.85 -5.70 -21.06
CA GLU A 152 -7.19 -5.16 -20.74
C GLU A 152 -7.38 -4.90 -19.24
N VAL A 153 -6.58 -5.54 -18.37
CA VAL A 153 -6.61 -5.23 -16.92
C VAL A 153 -5.48 -4.30 -16.50
N ILE A 154 -4.54 -3.99 -17.40
CA ILE A 154 -3.45 -3.05 -17.15
C ILE A 154 -2.99 -2.37 -18.45
N GLY A 155 -3.22 -1.06 -18.55
CA GLY A 155 -2.82 -0.21 -19.68
C GLY A 155 -3.88 0.02 -20.75
N LYS A 156 -5.02 -0.67 -20.71
CA LYS A 156 -6.20 -0.40 -21.57
C LYS A 156 -7.49 -0.48 -20.75
N PRO A 157 -8.58 0.17 -21.21
CA PRO A 157 -9.88 0.05 -20.55
C PRO A 157 -10.40 -1.39 -20.60
N PHE A 158 -10.83 -1.91 -19.45
CA PHE A 158 -11.27 -3.29 -19.28
C PHE A 158 -12.47 -3.70 -20.16
N ALA A 159 -13.47 -2.83 -20.31
CA ALA A 159 -14.64 -3.16 -21.12
C ALA A 159 -15.28 -1.93 -21.77
N LYS A 160 -15.88 -2.17 -22.94
CA LYS A 160 -16.76 -1.20 -23.63
C LYS A 160 -18.23 -1.36 -23.25
N SER A 161 -18.59 -2.45 -22.58
CA SER A 161 -19.95 -2.78 -22.16
C SER A 161 -20.00 -3.01 -20.65
N ASN A 162 -21.05 -2.52 -20.01
CA ASN A 162 -21.29 -2.64 -18.57
C ASN A 162 -22.26 -3.79 -18.23
N THR A 163 -22.54 -4.70 -19.17
CA THR A 163 -23.45 -5.82 -18.93
C THR A 163 -22.75 -6.88 -18.09
N VAL A 164 -23.23 -7.08 -16.87
CA VAL A 164 -22.77 -8.12 -15.94
C VAL A 164 -23.97 -8.86 -15.37
N ASP A 165 -23.78 -10.09 -14.90
CA ASP A 165 -24.83 -10.81 -14.19
C ASP A 165 -25.17 -10.09 -12.88
N ASN A 166 -26.45 -9.80 -12.66
CA ASN A 166 -26.89 -9.02 -11.49
C ASN A 166 -26.63 -9.78 -10.17
N LEU A 167 -26.73 -11.10 -10.15
CA LEU A 167 -26.50 -11.89 -8.94
C LEU A 167 -25.01 -11.93 -8.61
N GLU A 168 -24.14 -12.06 -9.61
CA GLU A 168 -22.69 -11.96 -9.45
C GLU A 168 -22.29 -10.56 -8.94
N LEU A 169 -22.84 -9.50 -9.52
CA LEU A 169 -22.58 -8.13 -9.08
C LEU A 169 -22.98 -7.92 -7.61
N ILE A 170 -24.14 -8.43 -7.18
CA ILE A 170 -24.57 -8.36 -5.78
C ILE A 170 -23.60 -9.13 -4.87
N LYS A 171 -23.21 -10.35 -5.26
CA LYS A 171 -22.28 -11.18 -4.48
C LYS A 171 -20.92 -10.50 -4.31
N VAL A 172 -20.36 -9.95 -5.37
CA VAL A 172 -19.06 -9.26 -5.34
C VAL A 172 -19.14 -8.00 -4.47
N ASN A 173 -20.19 -7.19 -4.63
CA ASN A 173 -20.38 -5.99 -3.82
C ASN A 173 -20.54 -6.30 -2.33
N GLU A 174 -21.28 -7.36 -2.00
CA GLU A 174 -21.43 -7.80 -0.62
C GLU A 174 -20.09 -8.24 -0.05
N ALA A 175 -19.35 -9.12 -0.75
CA ALA A 175 -18.04 -9.60 -0.31
C ALA A 175 -17.02 -8.48 -0.08
N ILE A 176 -17.04 -7.43 -0.91
CA ILE A 176 -16.19 -6.25 -0.73
C ILE A 176 -16.57 -5.50 0.55
N ARG A 177 -17.86 -5.19 0.73
CA ARG A 177 -18.34 -4.33 1.83
C ARG A 177 -18.37 -5.04 3.18
N SER A 178 -18.50 -6.36 3.17
CA SER A 178 -18.56 -7.20 4.36
C SER A 178 -17.17 -7.55 4.92
N HIS A 179 -16.09 -7.21 4.22
CA HIS A 179 -14.74 -7.42 4.75
C HIS A 179 -14.56 -6.64 6.08
N SER A 180 -13.92 -7.25 7.08
CA SER A 180 -13.78 -6.66 8.42
C SER A 180 -13.06 -5.31 8.40
N ILE A 181 -12.00 -5.17 7.59
CA ILE A 181 -11.31 -3.89 7.35
C ILE A 181 -12.24 -2.75 6.89
N GLU A 182 -13.24 -3.05 6.06
CA GLU A 182 -14.21 -2.04 5.60
C GLU A 182 -15.21 -1.67 6.69
N THR A 183 -15.63 -2.66 7.49
CA THR A 183 -16.51 -2.44 8.64
C THR A 183 -15.84 -1.56 9.69
N VAL A 184 -14.61 -1.89 10.09
CA VAL A 184 -13.81 -1.14 11.05
C VAL A 184 -13.44 0.22 10.49
N GLY A 185 -13.00 0.27 9.23
CA GLY A 185 -12.66 1.52 8.55
C GLY A 185 -13.82 2.50 8.47
N LYS A 186 -15.04 2.02 8.18
CA LYS A 186 -16.24 2.86 8.18
C LYS A 186 -16.51 3.46 9.56
N LYS A 187 -16.41 2.66 10.63
CA LYS A 187 -16.57 3.11 12.02
C LYS A 187 -15.53 4.20 12.36
N LEU A 188 -14.25 3.93 12.10
CA LEU A 188 -13.15 4.84 12.42
C LEU A 188 -13.21 6.15 11.61
N ARG A 189 -13.47 6.08 10.30
CA ARG A 189 -13.63 7.28 9.45
C ARG A 189 -14.80 8.17 9.89
N SER A 190 -15.91 7.56 10.31
CA SER A 190 -17.04 8.31 10.87
C SER A 190 -16.67 9.00 12.19
N ALA A 191 -15.93 8.31 13.08
CA ALA A 191 -15.45 8.91 14.33
C ALA A 191 -14.50 10.09 14.08
N MET A 192 -13.54 9.95 13.15
CA MET A 192 -12.62 11.03 12.78
C MET A 192 -13.35 12.25 12.20
N LYS A 193 -14.37 12.05 11.36
CA LYS A 193 -15.20 13.16 10.85
C LYS A 193 -16.02 13.85 11.93
N ALA A 194 -16.44 13.12 12.97
CA ALA A 194 -17.24 13.63 14.08
C ALA A 194 -16.41 14.37 15.14
N MET A 195 -15.07 14.25 15.14
CA MET A 195 -14.22 15.01 16.04
C MET A 195 -14.36 16.51 15.76
N LYS A 196 -14.85 17.25 16.76
CA LYS A 196 -14.86 18.72 16.73
C LYS A 196 -13.42 19.22 16.69
N THR A 197 -13.14 20.16 15.78
CA THR A 197 -11.96 21.00 15.89
C THR A 197 -12.04 21.75 17.20
N ILE A 198 -11.23 21.39 18.19
CA ILE A 198 -11.04 22.21 19.39
C ILE A 198 -10.28 23.44 18.91
N LYS A 199 -11.00 24.52 18.60
CA LYS A 199 -10.38 25.84 18.44
C LYS A 199 -9.93 26.25 19.83
N THR A 200 -8.63 26.16 20.09
CA THR A 200 -8.04 26.90 21.21
C THR A 200 -8.17 28.38 20.86
N ASP A 201 -9.10 29.06 21.51
CA ASP A 201 -9.15 30.52 21.51
C ASP A 201 -7.88 31.01 22.22
N VAL A 202 -6.81 31.22 21.44
CA VAL A 202 -5.65 31.97 21.93
C VAL A 202 -6.16 33.40 22.14
N ALA A 203 -6.45 33.74 23.38
CA ALA A 203 -6.69 35.12 23.77
C ALA A 203 -5.52 35.95 23.23
N LYS A 204 -5.82 36.88 22.31
CA LYS A 204 -4.85 37.92 21.94
C LYS A 204 -4.60 38.71 23.22
N GLU A 205 -3.51 38.41 23.92
CA GLU A 205 -2.91 39.39 24.80
C GLU A 205 -2.52 40.57 23.93
N THR A 206 -3.33 41.62 24.03
CA THR A 206 -2.99 42.94 23.58
C THR A 206 -1.73 43.34 24.34
N ILE A 207 -0.56 43.19 23.72
CA ILE A 207 0.64 43.85 24.19
C ILE A 207 0.38 45.35 23.95
N LEU A 208 -0.10 46.02 24.99
CA LEU A 208 -0.14 47.47 25.09
C LEU A 208 1.24 47.97 25.50
N SER A 209 1.65 49.05 24.81
CA SER A 209 2.84 49.90 24.90
C SER A 209 4.18 49.28 24.50
#